data_AF-A0A925TJC8-F1
#
_entry.id   AF-A0A925TJC8-F1
#
_cell.length_a   1.000
_cell.length_b   1.000
_cell.length_c   1.000
_cell.angle_alpha   90.00
_cell.angle_beta   90.00
_cell.angle_gamma   90.00
#
_symmetry.space_group_name_H-M   'P 1'
#
loop_
_entity.id
_entity.type
_entity.pdbx_description
1 polymer ?
#
loop_
_entity_poly.entity_id
_entity_poly.type
_entity_poly.pdbx_seq_one_letter_code
_entity_poly.pdbx_strand_id
1 'polypeptide(L)' 'MMMNDAHPILSCAEAGEFEAAFFGGDEEREWAAMQAAGRGVAEAILKDFEEIGGFPAEGTVLVLAGKGHNAG' A
#
# COMPACT_ATOMS: atom_id res chain seq x y z
N MET A 1 22.36 20.97 8.14
CA MET A 1 21.15 20.12 8.20
C MET A 1 21.42 18.95 7.29
N MET A 2 21.56 17.72 7.80
CA MET A 2 21.76 16.56 6.92
C MET A 2 20.46 16.32 6.15
N MET A 3 20.49 16.51 4.83
CA MET A 3 19.47 16.00 3.93
C MET A 3 19.68 14.48 3.87
N ASN A 4 18.74 13.74 4.46
CA ASN A 4 18.63 12.32 4.22
C ASN A 4 17.81 12.18 2.93
N ASP A 5 18.45 11.82 1.83
CA ASP A 5 17.80 11.68 0.51
C ASP A 5 16.87 10.45 0.41
N ALA A 6 16.72 9.70 1.50
CA ALA A 6 15.85 8.54 1.62
C ALA A 6 14.58 8.88 2.42
N HIS A 7 13.46 8.26 2.02
CA HIS A 7 12.25 8.27 2.82
C HIS A 7 12.51 7.58 4.17
N PRO A 8 11.97 8.11 5.29
CA PRO A 8 12.13 7.49 6.60
C PRO A 8 11.42 6.14 6.66
N ILE A 9 12.03 5.17 7.33
CA ILE A 9 11.37 3.91 7.69
C ILE A 9 10.80 4.09 9.09
N LEU A 10 9.47 4.07 9.20
CA LEU A 10 8.75 4.23 10.46
C LEU A 10 8.68 2.89 11.21
N SER A 11 8.83 2.92 12.53
CA SER A 11 8.40 1.84 13.40
C SER A 11 6.87 1.71 13.39
N CYS A 12 6.33 0.58 13.87
CA CYS A 12 4.88 0.41 13.95
C CYS A 12 4.19 1.47 14.83
N ALA A 13 4.87 1.92 15.89
CA ALA A 13 4.36 2.99 16.75
C ALA A 13 4.30 4.33 15.99
N GLU A 14 5.38 4.70 15.31
CA GLU A 14 5.46 5.93 14.51
C GLU A 14 4.46 5.92 13.34
N ALA A 15 4.25 4.77 12.70
CA ALA A 15 3.24 4.62 11.65
C ALA A 15 1.82 4.82 12.20
N GLY A 16 1.50 4.23 13.36
CA GLY A 16 0.20 4.43 14.01
C GLY A 16 -0.05 5.87 14.45
N GLU A 17 0.98 6.55 14.98
CA GLU A 17 0.91 7.98 15.31
C GLU A 17 0.70 8.83 14.06
N PHE A 18 1.41 8.51 12.98
CA PHE A 18 1.25 9.18 11.68
C PHE A 18 -0.17 9.00 11.14
N GLU A 19 -0.70 7.78 11.10
CA GLU A 19 -2.05 7.48 10.60
C GLU A 19 -3.11 8.21 11.43
N ALA A 20 -3.01 8.15 12.76
CA ALA A 20 -3.94 8.85 13.66
C ALA A 20 -3.96 10.37 13.42
N ALA A 21 -2.78 10.97 13.21
CA ALA A 21 -2.67 12.40 12.92
C ALA A 21 -3.10 12.75 11.48
N PHE A 22 -2.80 11.89 10.52
CA PHE A 22 -3.05 12.13 9.09
C PHE A 22 -4.54 12.01 8.75
N PHE A 23 -5.19 10.95 9.24
CA PHE A 23 -6.61 10.69 9.00
C PHE A 23 -7.51 11.45 9.96
N GLY A 24 -7.13 11.56 11.24
CA GLY A 24 -7.93 12.29 12.24
C GLY A 24 -9.35 11.73 12.42
N GLY A 25 -9.57 10.45 12.10
CA GLY A 25 -10.90 9.80 12.12
C GLY A 25 -11.77 10.08 10.89
N ASP A 26 -11.20 10.63 9.82
CA ASP A 26 -11.89 10.84 8.54
C ASP A 26 -11.92 9.54 7.73
N GLU A 27 -13.04 8.81 7.85
CA GLU A 27 -13.27 7.53 7.17
C GLU A 27 -13.24 7.65 5.63
N GLU A 28 -13.67 8.78 5.05
CA GLU A 28 -13.63 8.96 3.58
C GLU A 28 -12.19 9.07 3.09
N ARG A 29 -11.34 9.76 3.86
CA ARG A 29 -9.92 9.88 3.55
C ARG A 29 -9.18 8.57 3.77
N GLU A 30 -9.51 7.81 4.81
CA GLU A 30 -9.01 6.46 5.03
C GLU A 30 -9.35 5.54 3.85
N TRP A 31 -10.61 5.55 3.42
CA TRP A 31 -11.06 4.78 2.25
C TRP A 31 -10.32 5.18 0.96
N ALA A 32 -10.14 6.47 0.71
CA ALA A 32 -9.40 6.95 -0.45
C ALA A 32 -7.93 6.49 -0.43
N ALA A 33 -7.30 6.49 0.75
CA ALA A 33 -5.94 6.00 0.94
C ALA A 33 -5.84 4.48 0.73
N MET A 34 -6.79 3.69 1.25
CA MET A 34 -6.86 2.24 1.00
C MET A 34 -7.00 1.94 -0.50
N GLN A 35 -7.90 2.64 -1.19
CA GLN A 35 -8.05 2.51 -2.65
C GLN A 35 -6.76 2.85 -3.42
N ALA A 36 -6.00 3.85 -2.95
CA ALA A 36 -4.70 4.18 -3.53
C ALA A 36 -3.65 3.09 -3.24
N ALA A 37 -3.62 2.55 -2.03
CA ALA A 37 -2.75 1.43 -1.66
C ALA A 37 -3.04 0.18 -2.50
N GLY A 38 -4.31 -0.20 -2.67
CA GLY A 38 -4.72 -1.33 -3.49
C GLY A 38 -4.30 -1.20 -4.96
N ARG A 39 -4.45 0.00 -5.55
CA ARG A 39 -3.94 0.28 -6.91
C ARG A 39 -2.42 0.18 -6.98
N GLY A 40 -1.71 0.73 -5.99
CA GLY A 40 -0.25 0.64 -5.91
C GLY A 40 0.24 -0.81 -5.85
N VAL A 41 -0.41 -1.67 -5.06
CA VAL A 41 -0.11 -3.11 -5.01
C VAL A 41 -0.37 -3.77 -6.36
N ALA A 42 -1.51 -3.49 -7.00
CA ALA A 42 -1.84 -4.05 -8.31
C ALA A 42 -0.81 -3.64 -9.39
N GLU A 43 -0.41 -2.36 -9.41
CA GLU A 43 0.63 -1.87 -10.31
C GLU A 43 1.99 -2.52 -10.05
N ALA A 44 2.36 -2.70 -8.79
CA ALA A 44 3.61 -3.38 -8.42
C ALA A 44 3.62 -4.83 -8.92
N ILE A 45 2.51 -5.58 -8.74
CA ILE A 45 2.39 -6.95 -9.27
C ILE A 45 2.62 -6.98 -10.78
N LEU A 46 2.00 -6.06 -11.54
CA LEU A 46 2.18 -6.02 -12.99
C LEU A 46 3.64 -5.73 -13.37
N LYS A 47 4.29 -4.77 -12.71
CA LYS A 47 5.70 -4.43 -12.93
C LYS A 47 6.64 -5.60 -12.60
N ASP A 48 6.42 -6.29 -11.50
CA ASP A 48 7.22 -7.47 -11.14
C ASP A 48 7.07 -8.57 -12.20
N PHE A 49 5.87 -8.74 -12.78
CA PHE A 49 5.64 -9.69 -13.87
C PHE A 49 6.31 -9.27 -15.18
N GLU A 50 6.48 -7.97 -15.46
CA GLU A 50 7.22 -7.50 -16.63
C GLU A 50 8.68 -8.02 -16.63
N GLU A 51 9.28 -8.22 -15.45
CA GLU A 51 10.63 -8.80 -15.32
C GLU A 51 10.73 -10.26 -15.78
N ILE A 52 9.60 -10.98 -15.84
CA ILE A 52 9.53 -12.42 -16.15
C ILE A 52 8.70 -12.72 -17.41
N GLY A 53 8.44 -11.73 -18.26
CA GLY A 53 7.74 -11.90 -19.54
C GLY A 53 6.29 -11.41 -19.55
N GLY A 54 5.87 -10.66 -18.53
CA GLY A 54 4.56 -10.03 -18.42
C GLY A 54 3.52 -10.89 -17.69
N PHE A 55 2.42 -10.25 -17.29
CA PHE A 55 1.30 -10.95 -16.65
C PHE A 55 0.55 -11.80 -17.69
N PRO A 56 0.29 -13.10 -17.44
CA PRO A 56 -0.38 -13.96 -18.42
C PRO A 56 -1.81 -13.49 -18.73
N ALA A 57 -2.22 -13.59 -19.99
CA ALA A 57 -3.57 -13.18 -20.42
C ALA A 57 -4.70 -13.94 -19.67
N GLU A 58 -4.48 -15.22 -19.39
CA GLU A 58 -5.39 -16.08 -18.61
C GLU A 58 -4.95 -16.22 -17.14
N GLY A 59 -4.07 -15.32 -16.67
CA GLY A 59 -3.53 -15.33 -15.33
C GLY A 59 -4.61 -15.03 -14.29
N THR A 60 -4.58 -15.74 -13.18
CA THR A 60 -5.45 -15.48 -12.03
C THR A 60 -4.63 -15.13 -10.81
N VAL A 61 -5.14 -14.23 -9.99
CA VAL A 61 -4.52 -13.83 -8.72
C VAL A 61 -5.37 -14.35 -7.57
N LEU A 62 -4.75 -15.11 -6.68
CA LEU A 62 -5.34 -15.47 -5.40
C LEU A 62 -4.99 -14.40 -4.36
N VAL A 63 -5.99 -13.70 -3.85
CA VAL A 63 -5.82 -12.72 -2.77
C VAL A 63 -6.24 -13.35 -1.44
N LEU A 64 -5.34 -13.39 -0.47
CA LEU A 64 -5.61 -13.86 0.88
C LEU A 64 -5.86 -12.66 1.81
N ALA A 65 -7.13 -12.31 1.98
CA ALA A 65 -7.57 -11.14 2.72
C ALA A 65 -7.85 -11.44 4.20
N GLY A 66 -7.24 -10.64 5.10
CA GLY A 66 -7.51 -10.68 6.54
C GLY A 66 -8.77 -9.90 6.95
N LYS A 67 -8.93 -9.62 8.26
CA LYS A 67 -10.09 -8.87 8.79
C LYS A 67 -9.86 -7.36 8.97
N GLY A 68 -8.65 -6.86 8.72
CA GLY A 68 -8.24 -5.47 9.03
C GLY A 68 -7.98 -4.62 7.79
N HIS A 69 -7.46 -3.41 7.98
CA HIS A 69 -7.24 -2.43 6.90
C HIS A 69 -6.37 -2.95 5.75
N ASN A 70 -5.38 -3.79 6.03
CA ASN A 70 -4.53 -4.39 4.99
C ASN A 70 -5.31 -5.25 3.97
N ALA A 71 -6.54 -5.62 4.27
CA ALA A 71 -7.38 -6.47 3.44
C ALA A 71 -8.32 -5.69 2.51
N GLY A 72 -8.63 -4.44 2.83
CA GLY A 72 -9.53 -3.59 2.04
C GLY A 72 -8.75 -2.76 1.04
#